data_AF-A0A2S6I9P7-F1
#
_entry.id   AF-A0A2S6I9P7-F1
#
_cell.length_a   1.000
_cell.length_b   1.000
_cell.length_c   1.000
_cell.angle_alpha   90.00
_cell.angle_beta   90.00
_cell.angle_gamma   90.00
#
_symmetry.space_group_name_H-M   'P 1'
#
loop_
_entity.id
_entity.type
_entity.pdbx_description
1 polymer ?
#
loop_
_entity_poly.entity_id
_entity_poly.type
_entity_poly.pdbx_seq_one_letter_code
_entity_poly.pdbx_strand_id
1 'polypeptide(L)'
;MIWIGLALLILVLSSVRFVRRARQEANRQRVLTWPRAVAVLPEGEDRLGTAEANHLGETTFYKAELERSYVFYARGEKYSGKRLAPKLDLLNVDEAKVFLKGLSQCRKYEVYFNPDRPEENYLTIGKPILGYGKLWLFLVYGLLLPGVLLWFGTEGPDTQKLVVLFVVAVVVVLLLLVVYFLAQPVFDLGKLLLPVTSTDRVRNEGNTTTEDKLLNRLEDRPLRLTDPEKLLQKKNRSRDPL
;
A
#
# COMPACT_ATOMS: atom_id res chain seq x y z
N MET A 1 -34.36 -30.03 -5.25
CA MET A 1 -32.98 -30.32 -5.73
C MET A 1 -32.27 -29.10 -6.33
N ILE A 2 -32.91 -28.29 -7.19
CA ILE A 2 -32.29 -27.11 -7.83
C ILE A 2 -31.70 -26.11 -6.81
N TRP A 3 -32.44 -25.80 -5.74
CA TRP A 3 -32.01 -24.86 -4.69
C TRP A 3 -30.73 -25.28 -3.97
N ILE A 4 -30.55 -26.58 -3.72
CA ILE A 4 -29.36 -27.13 -3.06
C ILE A 4 -28.14 -26.98 -3.98
N GLY A 5 -28.29 -27.29 -5.27
CA GLY A 5 -27.23 -27.10 -6.26
C GLY A 5 -26.79 -25.64 -6.38
N LEU A 6 -27.76 -24.71 -6.40
CA LEU A 6 -27.49 -23.27 -6.44
C LEU A 6 -26.79 -22.77 -5.17
N ALA A 7 -27.24 -23.23 -4.00
CA ALA A 7 -26.62 -22.88 -2.72
C ALA A 7 -25.14 -23.34 -2.66
N LEU A 8 -24.87 -24.57 -3.09
CA LEU A 8 -23.50 -25.10 -3.18
C LEU A 8 -22.64 -24.29 -4.16
N LEU A 9 -23.17 -23.95 -5.34
CA LEU A 9 -22.44 -23.14 -6.32
C LEU A 9 -22.08 -21.76 -5.74
N ILE A 10 -23.03 -21.07 -5.09
CA ILE A 10 -22.79 -19.77 -4.48
C ILE A 10 -21.78 -19.87 -3.33
N LEU A 11 -21.87 -20.92 -2.51
CA LEU A 11 -20.92 -21.18 -1.43
C LEU A 11 -19.50 -21.35 -1.97
N VAL A 12 -19.32 -22.14 -3.04
CA VAL A 12 -18.01 -22.36 -3.67
C VAL A 12 -17.47 -21.06 -4.27
N LEU A 13 -18.28 -20.32 -5.04
CA LEU A 13 -17.86 -19.05 -5.64
C LEU A 13 -17.50 -18.00 -4.59
N SER A 14 -18.29 -17.92 -3.51
CA SER A 14 -18.05 -17.03 -2.38
C SER A 14 -16.76 -17.40 -1.65
N SER A 15 -16.54 -18.70 -1.41
CA SER A 15 -15.32 -19.21 -0.76
C SER A 15 -14.07 -18.90 -1.57
N VAL A 16 -14.10 -19.12 -2.89
CA VAL A 16 -12.97 -18.79 -3.79
C VAL A 16 -12.66 -17.29 -3.74
N ARG A 17 -13.69 -16.43 -3.81
CA ARG A 17 -13.50 -14.98 -3.70
C ARG A 17 -12.98 -14.56 -2.33
N PHE A 18 -13.51 -15.13 -1.25
CA PHE A 18 -13.06 -14.88 0.11
C PHE A 18 -11.58 -15.26 0.27
N VAL A 19 -11.17 -16.45 -0.16
CA VAL A 19 -9.76 -16.89 -0.08
C VAL A 19 -8.85 -15.98 -0.89
N ARG A 20 -9.23 -15.61 -2.11
CA ARG A 20 -8.45 -14.66 -2.93
C ARG A 20 -8.28 -13.32 -2.22
N ARG A 21 -9.35 -12.80 -1.61
CA ARG A 21 -9.32 -11.53 -0.88
C ARG A 21 -8.53 -11.64 0.42
N ALA A 22 -8.64 -12.75 1.15
CA ALA A 22 -7.92 -12.99 2.40
C ALA A 22 -6.42 -13.08 2.14
N ARG A 23 -6.01 -13.75 1.05
CA ARG A 23 -4.61 -13.74 0.59
C ARG A 23 -4.12 -12.34 0.21
N GLN A 24 -4.99 -11.51 -0.38
CA GLN A 24 -4.64 -10.13 -0.68
C GLN A 24 -4.37 -9.33 0.60
N GLU A 25 -5.26 -9.45 1.60
CA GLU A 25 -5.09 -8.76 2.88
C GLU A 25 -3.90 -9.28 3.68
N ALA A 26 -3.68 -10.60 3.70
CA ALA A 26 -2.52 -11.21 4.35
C ALA A 26 -1.20 -10.69 3.75
N ASN A 27 -1.11 -10.60 2.42
CA ASN A 27 0.08 -10.02 1.77
C ASN A 27 0.27 -8.56 2.18
N ARG A 28 -0.82 -7.80 2.31
CA ARG A 28 -0.78 -6.40 2.71
C ARG A 28 -0.35 -6.24 4.17
N GLN A 29 -0.78 -7.12 5.06
CA GLN A 29 -0.31 -7.13 6.44
C GLN A 29 1.18 -7.45 6.55
N ARG A 30 1.72 -8.29 5.67
CA ARG A 30 3.17 -8.52 5.61
C ARG A 30 3.92 -7.22 5.30
N VAL A 31 3.39 -6.39 4.39
CA VAL A 31 4.00 -5.07 4.08
C VAL A 31 4.00 -4.14 5.31
N LEU A 32 3.01 -4.23 6.21
CA LEU A 32 3.02 -3.45 7.47
C LEU A 32 4.20 -3.80 8.38
N THR A 33 4.68 -5.05 8.31
CA THR A 33 5.82 -5.53 9.10
C THR A 33 7.18 -5.26 8.45
N TRP A 34 7.19 -4.70 7.24
CA TRP A 34 8.43 -4.37 6.56
C TRP A 34 9.16 -3.21 7.23
N PRO A 35 10.51 -3.21 7.21
CA PRO A 35 11.30 -2.09 7.65
C PRO A 35 11.00 -0.85 6.79
N ARG A 36 11.28 0.32 7.38
CA ARG A 36 11.11 1.62 6.73
C ARG A 36 12.46 2.25 6.45
N ALA A 37 12.56 2.94 5.32
CA ALA A 37 13.71 3.76 4.96
C ALA A 37 13.24 5.15 4.54
N VAL A 38 14.14 6.14 4.58
CA VAL A 38 13.83 7.49 4.06
C VAL A 38 14.06 7.49 2.56
N ALA A 39 12.98 7.67 1.79
CA ALA A 39 13.03 7.90 0.36
C ALA A 39 13.07 9.40 0.06
N VAL A 40 13.91 9.76 -0.91
CA VAL A 40 14.03 11.11 -1.45
C VAL A 40 13.44 11.12 -2.85
N LEU A 41 12.51 12.05 -3.08
CA LEU A 41 11.96 12.32 -4.40
C LEU A 41 12.92 13.22 -5.19
N PRO A 42 13.08 12.97 -6.51
CA PRO A 42 13.89 13.82 -7.36
C PRO A 42 13.28 15.22 -7.47
N GLU A 43 14.11 16.22 -7.78
CA GLU A 43 13.63 17.58 -8.02
C GLU A 43 12.72 17.65 -9.25
N GLY A 44 11.62 18.40 -9.15
CA GLY A 44 10.67 18.63 -10.24
C GLY A 44 9.21 18.51 -9.84
N GLU A 45 8.35 18.54 -10.85
CA GLU A 45 6.91 18.30 -10.70
C GLU A 45 6.64 16.79 -10.60
N ASP A 46 5.90 16.40 -9.56
CA ASP A 46 5.51 15.01 -9.36
C ASP A 46 4.31 14.67 -10.22
N ARG A 47 4.43 13.59 -10.99
CA ARG A 47 3.40 13.15 -11.94
C ARG A 47 3.17 11.65 -11.82
N LEU A 48 1.92 11.26 -12.06
CA LEU A 48 1.50 9.86 -12.19
C LEU A 48 1.33 9.54 -13.66
N GLY A 49 1.66 8.32 -14.07
CA GLY A 49 1.43 7.89 -15.45
C GLY A 49 -0.05 7.79 -15.76
N THR A 50 -0.50 8.23 -16.93
CA THR A 50 -1.89 8.05 -17.38
C THR A 50 -2.15 6.57 -17.70
N ALA A 51 -3.27 6.00 -17.22
CA ALA A 51 -3.67 4.63 -17.51
C ALA A 51 -4.80 4.56 -18.55
N GLU A 52 -5.88 5.29 -18.31
CA GLU A 52 -7.09 5.27 -19.13
C GLU A 52 -7.63 6.69 -19.32
N ALA A 53 -8.16 6.95 -20.52
CA ALA A 53 -8.83 8.17 -20.88
C ALA A 53 -10.24 7.87 -21.42
N ASN A 54 -11.20 8.73 -21.11
CA ASN A 54 -12.56 8.67 -21.61
C ASN A 54 -12.61 8.95 -23.13
N HIS A 55 -13.78 8.70 -23.73
CA HIS A 55 -14.06 9.02 -25.15
C HIS A 55 -13.84 10.51 -25.51
N LEU A 56 -13.81 11.40 -24.51
CA LEU A 56 -13.52 12.83 -24.65
C LEU A 56 -12.02 13.17 -24.52
N GLY A 57 -11.15 12.17 -24.33
CA GLY A 57 -9.71 12.35 -24.12
C GLY A 57 -9.31 12.73 -22.68
N GLU A 58 -10.29 12.86 -21.78
CA GLU A 58 -10.04 13.17 -20.36
C GLU A 58 -9.55 11.94 -19.60
N THR A 59 -8.46 12.09 -18.84
CA THR A 59 -7.92 11.00 -18.01
C THR A 59 -8.89 10.66 -16.88
N THR A 60 -9.34 9.40 -16.80
CA THR A 60 -10.18 8.91 -15.69
C THR A 60 -9.38 8.18 -14.64
N PHE A 61 -8.36 7.46 -15.07
CA PHE A 61 -7.51 6.68 -14.18
C PHE A 61 -6.04 6.96 -14.43
N TYR A 62 -5.31 7.16 -13.33
CA TYR A 62 -3.86 7.23 -13.31
C TYR A 62 -3.31 5.87 -12.87
N LYS A 63 -2.16 5.49 -13.41
CA LYS A 63 -1.36 4.39 -12.88
C LYS A 63 -0.92 4.76 -11.47
N ALA A 64 -1.03 3.81 -10.54
CA ALA A 64 -0.60 3.97 -9.17
C ALA A 64 0.93 3.80 -9.02
N GLU A 65 1.66 4.45 -9.92
CA GLU A 65 3.11 4.50 -9.99
C GLU A 65 3.56 5.92 -10.37
N LEU A 66 4.61 6.41 -9.73
CA LEU A 66 5.24 7.68 -10.09
C LEU A 66 5.94 7.56 -11.44
N GLU A 67 5.86 8.62 -12.24
CA GLU A 67 6.59 8.69 -13.50
C GLU A 67 8.11 8.66 -13.26
N ARG A 68 8.55 9.43 -12.25
CA ARG A 68 9.95 9.50 -11.78
C ARG A 68 10.15 8.60 -10.56
N SER A 69 11.22 7.81 -10.57
CA SER A 69 11.55 6.97 -9.42
C SER A 69 12.03 7.81 -8.24
N TYR A 70 11.57 7.48 -7.04
CA TYR A 70 12.22 7.90 -5.80
C TYR A 70 13.43 7.01 -5.52
N VAL A 71 14.34 7.51 -4.68
CA VAL A 71 15.56 6.82 -4.28
C VAL A 71 15.58 6.68 -2.77
N PHE A 72 16.02 5.53 -2.27
CA PHE A 72 16.30 5.32 -0.86
C PHE A 72 17.57 4.49 -0.69
N TYR A 73 18.16 4.57 0.50
CA TYR A 73 19.32 3.76 0.86
C TYR A 73 18.92 2.71 1.88
N ALA A 74 19.34 1.47 1.66
CA ALA A 74 19.16 0.37 2.60
C ALA A 74 20.40 -0.50 2.57
N ARG A 75 20.91 -0.90 3.74
CA ARG A 75 22.11 -1.76 3.88
C ARG A 75 23.33 -1.23 3.10
N GLY A 76 23.50 0.09 3.03
CA GLY A 76 24.61 0.74 2.31
C GLY A 76 24.47 0.76 0.78
N GLU A 77 23.38 0.23 0.23
CA GLU A 77 23.11 0.23 -1.20
C GLU A 77 21.97 1.20 -1.56
N LYS A 78 22.05 1.75 -2.78
CA LYS A 78 21.07 2.67 -3.34
C LYS A 78 20.02 1.89 -4.12
N TYR A 79 18.76 2.02 -3.73
CA TYR A 79 17.62 1.43 -4.42
C TYR A 79 16.70 2.52 -4.97
N SER A 80 15.90 2.15 -5.96
CA SER A 80 14.90 3.05 -6.56
C SER A 80 13.55 2.38 -6.68
N GLY A 81 12.49 3.19 -6.60
CA GLY A 81 11.11 2.73 -6.56
C GLY A 81 10.16 3.68 -7.27
N LYS A 82 9.04 3.14 -7.76
CA LYS A 82 7.97 3.94 -8.39
C LYS A 82 6.59 3.67 -7.79
N ARG A 83 6.41 2.53 -7.14
CA ARG A 83 5.09 2.07 -6.70
C ARG A 83 4.59 2.86 -5.50
N LEU A 84 3.31 3.20 -5.53
CA LEU A 84 2.67 3.94 -4.44
C LEU A 84 2.24 3.01 -3.31
N ALA A 85 1.48 1.96 -3.64
CA ALA A 85 0.89 1.04 -2.66
C ALA A 85 0.89 -0.40 -3.17
N PRO A 86 0.84 -1.39 -2.26
CA PRO A 86 0.78 -2.80 -2.63
C PRO A 86 -0.54 -3.13 -3.31
N LYS A 87 -0.48 -3.76 -4.50
CA LYS A 87 -1.64 -4.19 -5.30
C LYS A 87 -2.63 -3.06 -5.63
N LEU A 88 -2.14 -1.83 -5.65
CA LEU A 88 -2.86 -0.69 -6.18
C LEU A 88 -2.30 -0.44 -7.57
N ASP A 89 -3.11 -0.67 -8.60
CA ASP A 89 -2.68 -0.52 -10.00
C ASP A 89 -3.18 0.80 -10.59
N LEU A 90 -4.36 1.26 -10.16
CA LEU A 90 -5.06 2.43 -10.67
C LEU A 90 -5.50 3.35 -9.52
N LEU A 91 -5.43 4.67 -9.77
CA LEU A 91 -6.01 5.72 -8.94
C LEU A 91 -7.06 6.50 -9.75
N ASN A 92 -8.17 6.83 -9.11
CA ASN A 92 -9.13 7.79 -9.68
C ASN A 92 -8.53 9.19 -9.72
N VAL A 93 -9.07 10.07 -10.58
CA VAL A 93 -8.62 11.48 -10.70
C VAL A 93 -8.59 12.22 -9.37
N ASP A 94 -9.65 12.10 -8.57
CA ASP A 94 -9.75 12.80 -7.28
C ASP A 94 -8.70 12.29 -6.28
N GLU A 95 -8.52 10.97 -6.22
CA GLU A 95 -7.51 10.35 -5.35
C GLU A 95 -6.10 10.74 -5.79
N ALA A 96 -5.85 10.78 -7.10
CA ALA A 96 -4.57 11.19 -7.69
C ALA A 96 -4.26 12.65 -7.35
N LYS A 97 -5.25 13.54 -7.48
CA LYS A 97 -5.11 14.96 -7.14
C LYS A 97 -4.75 15.15 -5.67
N VAL A 98 -5.43 14.44 -4.75
CA VAL A 98 -5.11 14.57 -3.33
C VAL A 98 -3.76 13.92 -2.99
N PHE A 99 -3.46 12.78 -3.62
CA PHE A 99 -2.16 12.13 -3.45
C PHE A 99 -1.01 13.04 -3.90
N LEU A 100 -1.08 13.60 -5.12
CA LEU A 100 -0.08 14.54 -5.64
C LEU A 100 0.02 15.81 -4.80
N LYS A 101 -1.10 16.32 -4.28
CA LYS A 101 -1.11 17.45 -3.35
C LYS A 101 -0.42 17.11 -2.02
N GLY A 102 -0.56 15.89 -1.52
CA GLY A 102 0.16 15.42 -0.34
C GLY A 102 1.66 15.26 -0.64
N LEU A 103 1.98 14.68 -1.79
CA LEU A 103 3.35 14.40 -2.19
C LEU A 103 4.19 15.67 -2.45
N SER A 104 3.56 16.78 -2.85
CA SER A 104 4.25 18.05 -3.06
C SER A 104 4.61 18.81 -1.77
N GLN A 105 4.12 18.38 -0.60
CA GLN A 105 4.37 19.06 0.67
C GLN A 105 5.80 18.84 1.20
N CYS A 106 6.38 17.68 0.93
CA CYS A 106 7.71 17.27 1.38
C CYS A 106 8.46 16.57 0.25
N ARG A 107 9.79 16.51 0.32
CA ARG A 107 10.63 15.75 -0.62
C ARG A 107 11.18 14.46 -0.05
N LYS A 108 10.98 14.23 1.26
CA LYS A 108 11.42 13.04 1.98
C LYS A 108 10.23 12.35 2.62
N TYR A 109 10.08 11.05 2.36
CA TYR A 109 8.99 10.22 2.87
C TYR A 109 9.52 8.89 3.37
N GLU A 110 8.85 8.29 4.36
CA GLU A 110 9.14 6.91 4.71
C GLU A 110 8.62 5.96 3.63
N VAL A 111 9.47 5.06 3.17
CA VAL A 111 9.13 3.97 2.25
C VAL A 111 9.21 2.64 2.98
N TYR A 112 8.25 1.76 2.73
CA TYR A 112 8.28 0.37 3.18
C TYR A 112 8.98 -0.46 2.12
N PHE A 113 9.99 -1.23 2.50
CA PHE A 113 10.74 -2.06 1.54
C PHE A 113 10.89 -3.49 2.06
N ASN A 114 10.81 -4.46 1.15
CA ASN A 114 11.06 -5.86 1.49
C ASN A 114 12.56 -6.07 1.79
N PRO A 115 12.95 -6.53 2.99
CA PRO A 115 14.36 -6.70 3.36
C PRO A 115 15.07 -7.78 2.54
N ASP A 116 14.33 -8.74 1.99
CA ASP A 116 14.90 -9.81 1.17
C ASP A 116 14.98 -9.39 -0.31
N ARG A 117 14.13 -8.44 -0.73
CA ARG A 117 14.03 -7.93 -2.11
C ARG A 117 13.74 -6.43 -2.13
N PRO A 118 14.73 -5.55 -1.94
CA PRO A 118 14.51 -4.10 -1.82
C PRO A 118 13.84 -3.43 -3.03
N GLU A 119 13.85 -4.07 -4.20
CA GLU A 119 13.09 -3.65 -5.38
C GLU A 119 11.57 -3.64 -5.15
N GLU A 120 11.07 -4.45 -4.21
CA GLU A 120 9.69 -4.42 -3.74
C GLU A 120 9.54 -3.36 -2.64
N ASN A 121 9.23 -2.14 -3.06
CA ASN A 121 9.07 -0.99 -2.19
C ASN A 121 7.78 -0.22 -2.47
N TYR A 122 7.24 0.44 -1.44
CA TYR A 122 5.98 1.17 -1.50
C TYR A 122 6.04 2.44 -0.64
N LEU A 123 5.63 3.58 -1.20
CA LEU A 123 5.53 4.86 -0.49
C LEU A 123 4.45 4.86 0.60
N THR A 124 3.43 4.02 0.45
CA THR A 124 2.35 3.89 1.42
C THR A 124 1.82 2.45 1.43
N ILE A 125 1.24 2.03 2.56
CA ILE A 125 0.62 0.70 2.70
C ILE A 125 -0.80 0.67 2.08
N GLY A 126 -1.27 1.80 1.57
CA GLY A 126 -2.65 1.97 1.09
C GLY A 126 -3.67 1.86 2.23
N LYS A 127 -4.96 1.72 1.89
CA LYS A 127 -6.10 1.91 2.79
C LYS A 127 -6.27 0.77 3.85
N PRO A 128 -5.91 0.95 5.15
CA PRO A 128 -5.92 -0.11 6.17
C PRO A 128 -7.27 -0.78 6.41
N ILE A 129 -8.36 0.00 6.38
CA ILE A 129 -9.63 -0.43 6.98
C ILE A 129 -10.58 -1.13 6.00
N LEU A 130 -10.45 -0.90 4.67
CA LEU A 130 -11.38 -1.48 3.69
C LEU A 130 -11.13 -2.96 3.38
N GLY A 131 -9.95 -3.50 3.71
CA GLY A 131 -9.63 -4.90 3.49
C GLY A 131 -10.56 -5.83 4.26
N TYR A 132 -10.62 -5.61 5.57
CA TYR A 132 -11.40 -6.42 6.51
C TYR A 132 -12.90 -6.24 6.35
N GLY A 133 -13.39 -5.02 6.15
CA GLY A 133 -14.82 -4.79 5.91
C GLY A 133 -15.35 -5.57 4.70
N LYS A 134 -14.57 -5.60 3.60
CA LYS A 134 -14.92 -6.41 2.42
C LYS A 134 -14.88 -7.91 2.71
N LEU A 135 -13.91 -8.39 3.50
CA LEU A 135 -13.84 -9.80 3.91
C LEU A 135 -15.07 -10.20 4.73
N TRP A 136 -15.46 -9.37 5.71
CA TRP A 136 -16.69 -9.58 6.49
C TRP A 136 -17.93 -9.59 5.62
N LEU A 137 -18.03 -8.66 4.66
CA LEU A 137 -19.16 -8.62 3.73
C LEU A 137 -19.25 -9.90 2.89
N PHE A 138 -18.13 -10.40 2.36
CA PHE A 138 -18.09 -11.66 1.63
C PHE A 138 -18.39 -12.87 2.53
N LEU A 139 -17.96 -12.84 3.78
CA LEU A 139 -18.27 -13.89 4.76
C LEU A 139 -19.77 -13.94 5.06
N VAL A 140 -20.36 -12.78 5.40
CA VAL A 140 -21.79 -12.66 5.71
C VAL A 140 -22.62 -13.06 4.51
N TYR A 141 -22.37 -12.47 3.33
CA TYR A 141 -23.10 -12.81 2.11
C TYR A 141 -22.91 -14.27 1.70
N GLY A 142 -21.67 -14.75 1.77
CA GLY A 142 -21.28 -16.10 1.36
C GLY A 142 -21.86 -17.21 2.23
N LEU A 143 -22.23 -16.91 3.49
CA LEU A 143 -22.89 -17.86 4.39
C LEU A 143 -24.41 -17.67 4.39
N LEU A 144 -24.87 -16.41 4.41
CA LEU A 144 -26.27 -16.07 4.56
C LEU A 144 -27.09 -16.46 3.33
N LEU A 145 -26.60 -16.20 2.11
CA LEU A 145 -27.36 -16.56 0.91
C LEU A 145 -27.53 -18.06 0.69
N PRO A 146 -26.47 -18.89 0.77
CA PRO A 146 -26.64 -20.33 0.71
C PRO A 146 -27.57 -20.84 1.82
N GLY A 147 -27.47 -20.30 3.03
CA GLY A 147 -28.37 -20.65 4.14
C GLY A 147 -29.84 -20.35 3.83
N VAL A 148 -30.13 -19.16 3.29
CA VAL A 148 -31.48 -18.79 2.84
C VAL A 148 -31.96 -19.70 1.72
N LEU A 149 -31.13 -20.00 0.71
CA LEU A 149 -31.51 -20.88 -0.40
C LEU A 149 -31.79 -22.32 0.05
N LEU A 150 -31.01 -22.84 1.00
CA LEU A 150 -31.25 -24.15 1.61
C LEU A 150 -32.58 -24.17 2.37
N TRP A 151 -32.89 -23.11 3.13
CA TRP A 151 -34.16 -22.96 3.82
C TRP A 151 -35.37 -22.85 2.88
N PHE A 152 -35.24 -22.18 1.73
CA PHE A 152 -36.29 -22.17 0.72
C PHE A 152 -36.53 -23.56 0.10
N GLY A 153 -35.50 -24.41 0.10
CA GLY A 153 -35.59 -25.79 -0.37
C GLY A 153 -36.30 -26.77 0.58
N THR A 154 -36.59 -26.40 1.84
CA THR A 154 -37.31 -27.26 2.79
C THR A 154 -38.83 -27.09 2.69
N GLU A 155 -39.60 -28.14 2.96
CA GLU A 155 -41.06 -28.06 2.99
C GLU A 155 -41.54 -27.22 4.18
N GLY A 156 -42.36 -26.20 3.93
CA GLY A 156 -42.84 -25.28 4.95
C GLY A 156 -43.74 -24.19 4.36
N PRO A 157 -44.59 -23.54 5.17
CA PRO A 157 -45.60 -22.59 4.67
C PRO A 157 -44.95 -21.38 3.99
N ASP A 158 -45.35 -21.13 2.74
CA ASP A 158 -44.73 -20.12 1.87
C ASP A 158 -44.79 -18.70 2.42
N THR A 159 -45.85 -18.37 3.16
CA THR A 159 -46.02 -17.05 3.78
C THR A 159 -44.96 -16.74 4.84
N GLN A 160 -44.57 -17.72 5.67
CA GLN A 160 -43.54 -17.53 6.68
C GLN A 160 -42.16 -17.34 6.04
N LYS A 161 -41.86 -18.08 4.96
CA LYS A 161 -40.60 -17.95 4.22
C LYS A 161 -40.43 -16.55 3.60
N LEU A 162 -41.50 -15.99 3.04
CA LEU A 162 -41.48 -14.65 2.47
C LEU A 162 -41.24 -13.55 3.51
N VAL A 163 -41.88 -13.65 4.68
CA VAL A 163 -41.66 -12.69 5.79
C VAL A 163 -40.22 -12.75 6.28
N VAL A 164 -39.67 -13.95 6.49
CA VAL A 164 -38.28 -14.13 6.93
C VAL A 164 -37.31 -13.59 5.88
N LEU A 165 -37.53 -13.87 4.59
CA LEU A 165 -36.71 -13.33 3.51
C LEU A 165 -36.72 -11.79 3.52
N PHE A 166 -37.89 -11.18 3.65
CA PHE A 166 -38.03 -9.72 3.69
C PHE A 166 -37.27 -9.11 4.87
N VAL A 167 -37.43 -9.67 6.07
CA VAL A 167 -36.71 -9.21 7.27
C VAL A 167 -35.19 -9.34 7.09
N VAL A 168 -34.72 -10.49 6.59
CA VAL A 168 -33.30 -10.71 6.33
C VAL A 168 -32.77 -9.71 5.28
N ALA A 169 -33.51 -9.47 4.20
CA ALA A 169 -33.12 -8.50 3.19
C ALA A 169 -33.02 -7.08 3.75
N VAL A 170 -34.00 -6.63 4.54
CA VAL A 170 -33.98 -5.31 5.18
C VAL A 170 -32.79 -5.18 6.13
N VAL A 171 -32.55 -6.17 6.98
CA VAL A 171 -31.41 -6.17 7.91
C VAL A 171 -30.09 -6.14 7.16
N VAL A 172 -29.94 -6.92 6.09
CA VAL A 172 -28.74 -6.92 5.25
C VAL A 172 -28.52 -5.56 4.59
N VAL A 173 -29.57 -4.95 4.01
CA VAL A 173 -29.47 -3.60 3.41
C VAL A 173 -29.05 -2.56 4.44
N LEU A 174 -29.63 -2.60 5.64
CA LEU A 174 -29.31 -1.66 6.72
C LEU A 174 -27.86 -1.85 7.19
N LEU A 175 -27.41 -3.10 7.33
CA LEU A 175 -26.03 -3.43 7.71
C LEU A 175 -25.04 -2.99 6.61
N LEU A 176 -25.38 -3.19 5.33
CA LEU A 176 -24.59 -2.70 4.21
C LEU A 176 -24.48 -1.17 4.19
N LEU A 177 -25.58 -0.48 4.51
CA LEU A 177 -25.62 0.99 4.58
C LEU A 177 -24.76 1.49 5.75
N VAL A 178 -24.87 0.88 6.93
CA VAL A 178 -24.02 1.18 8.09
C VAL A 178 -22.54 0.93 7.77
N VAL A 179 -22.21 -0.21 7.16
CA VAL A 179 -20.84 -0.52 6.72
C VAL A 179 -20.37 0.48 5.67
N TYR A 180 -21.22 0.89 4.74
CA TYR A 180 -20.89 1.88 3.71
C TYR A 180 -20.54 3.24 4.34
N PHE A 181 -21.34 3.73 5.29
CA PHE A 181 -21.08 4.99 5.98
C PHE A 181 -19.89 4.90 6.95
N LEU A 182 -19.71 3.78 7.67
CA LEU A 182 -18.51 3.53 8.48
C LEU A 182 -17.25 3.35 7.63
N ALA A 183 -17.41 2.88 6.40
CA ALA A 183 -16.34 2.78 5.40
C ALA A 183 -16.15 4.07 4.60
N GLN A 184 -16.88 5.16 4.89
CA GLN A 184 -16.70 6.46 4.26
C GLN A 184 -15.67 7.43 4.90
N PRO A 185 -14.81 7.12 5.90
CA PRO A 185 -13.82 8.09 6.30
C PRO A 185 -12.89 8.38 5.11
N VAL A 186 -12.94 9.65 4.70
CA VAL A 186 -12.33 10.26 3.53
C VAL A 186 -10.92 9.70 3.30
N PHE A 187 -10.83 8.92 2.23
CA PHE A 187 -9.63 8.22 1.80
C PHE A 187 -8.60 9.15 1.21
N ASP A 188 -7.81 9.81 2.06
CA ASP A 188 -6.64 10.52 1.57
C ASP A 188 -5.44 9.60 1.57
N LEU A 189 -5.17 8.99 0.42
CA LEU A 189 -3.87 8.37 0.14
C LEU A 189 -2.72 9.35 0.45
N GLY A 190 -2.93 10.66 0.21
CA GLY A 190 -2.01 11.73 0.59
C GLY A 190 -1.79 11.89 2.09
N LYS A 191 -2.77 11.60 2.95
CA LYS A 191 -2.60 11.61 4.42
C LYS A 191 -1.88 10.38 4.95
N LEU A 192 -1.82 9.31 4.17
CA LEU A 192 -1.07 8.09 4.48
C LEU A 192 0.39 8.16 4.05
N LEU A 193 0.79 9.23 3.37
CA LEU A 193 2.21 9.56 3.21
C LEU A 193 2.76 9.93 4.59
N LEU A 194 3.93 9.41 4.91
CA LEU A 194 4.63 9.69 6.16
C LEU A 194 5.76 10.68 5.86
N PRO A 195 5.48 12.00 5.86
CA PRO A 195 6.51 13.00 5.59
C PRO A 195 7.55 12.96 6.71
N VAL A 196 8.83 12.88 6.32
CA VAL A 196 9.93 13.01 7.28
C VAL A 196 10.19 14.48 7.47
N THR A 197 9.51 15.09 8.45
CA THR A 197 9.77 16.48 8.82
C THR A 197 11.10 16.57 9.55
N SER A 198 11.87 17.63 9.28
CA SER A 198 13.20 17.85 9.89
C SER A 198 13.16 17.93 11.42
N THR A 199 12.01 18.24 12.00
CA THR A 199 11.76 18.26 13.44
C THR A 199 11.89 16.90 14.12
N ASP A 200 11.53 15.80 13.46
CA ASP A 200 11.67 14.45 14.05
C ASP A 200 13.13 13.97 14.07
N ARG A 201 13.96 14.49 13.15
CA ARG A 201 15.40 14.17 13.11
C ARG A 201 16.11 14.65 14.38
N VAL A 202 15.75 15.82 14.90
CA VAL A 202 16.32 16.37 16.15
C VAL A 202 15.94 15.52 17.37
N ARG A 203 14.76 14.90 17.37
CA ARG A 203 14.28 14.07 18.48
C ARG A 203 14.95 12.69 18.52
N ASN A 204 15.25 12.10 17.36
CA ASN A 204 15.98 10.82 17.27
C ASN A 204 17.51 10.98 17.34
N GLU A 205 18.07 12.15 16.97
CA GLU A 205 19.50 12.46 17.15
C GLU A 205 19.92 12.67 18.63
N GLY A 206 18.93 12.83 19.53
CA GLY A 206 19.14 12.86 20.98
C GLY A 206 19.41 11.48 21.60
N ASN A 207 19.05 10.39 20.92
CA ASN A 207 19.14 9.02 21.45
C ASN A 207 20.08 8.10 20.66
N THR A 208 20.71 8.60 19.59
CA THR A 208 21.64 7.83 18.77
C THR A 208 23.06 7.92 19.35
N THR A 209 23.61 6.75 19.67
CA THR A 209 24.98 6.52 20.14
C THR A 209 26.01 7.13 19.17
N THR A 210 27.16 7.54 19.69
CA THR A 210 28.22 8.30 19.00
C THR A 210 28.67 7.71 17.66
N GLU A 211 28.53 6.39 17.46
CA GLU A 211 28.86 5.68 16.21
C GLU A 211 27.90 6.03 15.06
N ASP A 212 26.59 6.17 15.32
CA ASP A 212 25.60 6.52 14.30
C ASP A 212 25.79 7.95 13.78
N LYS A 213 26.31 8.84 14.63
CA LYS A 213 26.68 10.22 14.25
C LYS A 213 27.85 10.25 13.27
N LEU A 214 28.76 9.28 13.34
CA LEU A 214 29.88 9.18 12.38
C LEU A 214 29.39 8.66 11.03
N LEU A 215 28.51 7.67 11.02
CA LEU A 215 27.91 7.12 9.80
C LEU A 215 27.05 8.17 9.06
N ASN A 216 26.20 8.91 9.77
CA ASN A 216 25.40 9.99 9.16
C ASN A 216 26.29 11.14 8.61
N ARG A 217 27.42 11.44 9.26
CA ARG A 217 28.40 12.43 8.73
C ARG A 217 29.14 11.95 7.49
N LEU A 218 29.26 10.64 7.28
CA LEU A 218 29.85 10.06 6.07
C LEU A 218 28.86 10.04 4.91
N GLU A 219 27.55 9.98 5.19
CA GLU A 219 26.51 10.06 4.16
C GLU A 219 26.40 11.48 3.57
N ASP A 220 26.52 12.52 4.41
CA ASP A 220 26.51 13.93 3.97
C ASP A 220 27.82 14.39 3.32
N ARG A 221 28.90 13.60 3.42
CA ARG A 221 30.16 13.84 2.71
C ARG A 221 30.43 12.66 1.79
N PRO A 222 29.96 12.67 0.52
CA PRO A 222 30.36 11.64 -0.43
C PRO A 222 31.88 11.60 -0.44
N LEU A 223 32.45 10.50 0.07
CA LEU A 223 33.88 10.28 0.07
C LEU A 223 34.32 10.47 -1.37
N ARG A 224 35.12 11.51 -1.64
CA ARG A 224 35.85 11.64 -2.90
C ARG A 224 36.72 10.39 -2.95
N LEU A 225 36.26 9.37 -3.67
CA LEU A 225 37.04 8.20 -4.03
C LEU A 225 38.38 8.74 -4.51
N THR A 226 39.38 8.56 -3.66
CA THR A 226 40.72 9.06 -3.94
C THR A 226 41.22 8.17 -5.06
N ASP A 227 41.47 8.76 -6.24
CA ASP A 227 41.96 8.03 -7.40
C ASP A 227 43.07 7.07 -6.96
N PRO A 228 42.94 5.75 -7.21
CA PRO A 228 43.92 4.77 -6.77
C PRO A 228 45.33 5.05 -7.33
N GLU A 229 45.42 5.77 -8.45
CA GLU A 229 46.69 6.21 -9.06
C GLU A 229 47.46 7.21 -8.18
N LYS A 230 46.77 8.07 -7.41
CA LYS A 230 47.44 9.05 -6.52
C LYS A 230 48.05 8.42 -5.27
N LEU A 231 47.56 7.25 -4.85
CA LEU A 231 48.12 6.53 -3.70
C LEU A 231 49.46 5.84 -4.05
N LEU A 232 49.65 5.44 -5.31
CA LEU A 232 50.91 4.84 -5.77
C LEU A 232 52.06 5.85 -5.81
N GLN A 233 51.81 7.11 -6.20
CA GLN A 233 52.86 8.13 -6.25
C GLN A 233 53.42 8.53 -4.88
N LYS A 234 52.60 8.50 -3.82
CA LYS A 234 53.06 8.90 -2.48
C LYS A 234 53.99 7.85 -1.84
N LYS A 235 53.87 6.57 -2.22
CA LYS A 235 54.73 5.50 -1.69
C LYS A 235 56.17 5.56 -2.24
N ASN A 236 56.36 6.12 -3.44
CA ASN A 236 57.69 6.22 -4.05
C ASN A 236 58.54 7.42 -3.57
N ARG A 237 57.96 8.40 -2.88
CA ARG A 237 58.70 9.57 -2.37
C ARG A 237 59.32 9.41 -0.97
N SER A 238 59.12 8.26 -0.32
CA SER A 238 59.60 8.00 1.06
C SER A 238 60.83 7.08 1.10
N ARG A 239 61.46 6.77 -0.04
CA ARG A 239 62.70 6.01 -0.12
C ARG A 239 63.84 6.86 -0.68
N ASP A 240 64.21 7.92 0.05
CA ASP A 240 65.54 8.50 -0.08
C ASP A 240 66.26 8.28 1.26
N PRO A 241 67.30 7.42 1.31
CA PRO A 241 68.13 7.26 2.50
C PRO A 241 69.12 8.43 2.58
N LEU A 242 69.16 9.06 3.76
CA LEU A 242 70.30 9.84 4.25
C LEU A 242 71.45 8.90 4.64
#